data_AF-A0A9P7VQ69-F1
#
_entry.id   AF-A0A9P7VQ69-F1
#
_cell.length_a   1.000
_cell.length_b   1.000
_cell.length_c   1.000
_cell.angle_alpha   90.00
_cell.angle_beta   90.00
_cell.angle_gamma   90.00
#
_symmetry.space_group_name_H-M   'P 1'
#
loop_
_entity.id
_entity.type
_entity.pdbx_description
1 polymer ?
#
loop_
_entity_poly.entity_id
_entity_poly.type
_entity_poly.pdbx_seq_one_letter_code
_entity_poly.pdbx_strand_id
1 'polypeptide(L)' 'YAVRERKYGKFLRTLRLPQGIKEEEIKASLENGLLTVTFPKTAPETMVKKITIS' A
#
# COMPACT_ATOMS: atom_id res chain seq x y z
N TYR A 1 -28.05 -11.86 22.17
CA TYR A 1 -26.61 -11.62 22.34
C TYR A 1 -26.43 -10.36 23.16
N ALA A 2 -25.90 -10.46 24.38
CA ALA A 2 -25.75 -9.30 25.27
C ALA A 2 -24.54 -8.41 24.91
N VAL A 3 -23.49 -8.97 24.28
CA VAL A 3 -22.32 -8.23 23.79
C VAL A 3 -21.82 -8.85 22.49
N ARG A 4 -21.37 -8.02 21.53
CA ARG A 4 -20.75 -8.44 20.26
C ARG A 4 -19.52 -7.59 19.99
N GLU A 5 -18.35 -8.16 20.20
CA GLU A 5 -17.06 -7.44 20.08
C GLU A 5 -16.50 -7.44 18.65
N ARG A 6 -16.80 -8.49 17.87
CA ARG A 6 -16.29 -8.65 16.51
C ARG A 6 -17.25 -8.04 15.50
N LYS A 7 -16.71 -7.19 14.61
CA LYS A 7 -17.45 -6.64 13.46
C LYS A 7 -17.53 -7.70 12.35
N TYR A 8 -18.67 -7.78 11.68
CA TYR A 8 -18.91 -8.66 10.55
C TYR A 8 -19.66 -7.90 9.46
N GLY A 9 -19.44 -8.28 8.20
CA GLY A 9 -20.06 -7.64 7.04
C GLY A 9 -19.07 -7.52 5.90
N LYS A 10 -19.52 -6.92 4.79
CA LYS A 10 -18.64 -6.58 3.66
C LYS A 10 -17.68 -5.46 4.10
N PHE A 11 -16.44 -5.53 3.63
CA PHE A 11 -15.42 -4.53 3.92
C PHE A 11 -14.77 -4.06 2.60
N LEU A 12 -14.52 -2.76 2.49
CA LEU A 12 -13.81 -2.14 1.37
C LEU A 12 -12.88 -1.06 1.90
N ARG A 13 -11.64 -1.05 1.40
CA ARG A 13 -10.64 -0.02 1.68
C ARG A 13 -9.90 0.32 0.40
N THR A 14 -9.74 1.61 0.14
CA THR A 14 -8.99 2.13 -1.01
C THR A 14 -7.82 2.95 -0.49
N LEU A 15 -6.63 2.72 -1.05
CA LEU A 15 -5.41 3.45 -0.73
C LEU A 15 -4.91 4.12 -2.01
N ARG A 16 -4.52 5.40 -1.92
CA ARG A 16 -3.83 6.07 -3.02
C ARG A 16 -2.38 5.65 -3.02
N LEU A 17 -1.89 5.23 -4.18
CA LEU A 17 -0.50 4.84 -4.36
C LEU A 17 0.32 5.99 -4.96
N PRO A 18 1.62 6.08 -4.64
CA PRO A 18 2.52 7.04 -5.28
C PRO A 18 2.70 6.71 -6.77
N GLN A 19 3.15 7.70 -7.54
CA GLN A 19 3.54 7.49 -8.93
C GLN A 19 4.78 6.58 -9.03
N GLY A 20 4.97 5.97 -10.20
CA GLY A 20 6.13 5.11 -10.44
C GLY A 20 5.98 3.73 -9.82
N ILE A 21 4.83 3.08 -10.00
CA ILE A 21 4.63 1.68 -9.61
C ILE A 21 4.49 0.85 -10.88
N LYS A 22 5.11 -0.34 -10.88
CA LYS A 22 4.90 -1.32 -11.94
C LYS A 22 3.68 -2.16 -11.63
N GLU A 23 2.57 -1.86 -12.29
CA GLU A 23 1.27 -2.51 -12.04
C GLU A 23 1.30 -4.03 -12.29
N GLU A 24 2.07 -4.46 -13.29
CA GLU A 24 2.22 -5.88 -13.66
C GLU A 24 2.94 -6.72 -12.59
N GLU A 25 3.69 -6.08 -11.69
CA GLU A 25 4.51 -6.75 -10.67
C GLU A 25 3.88 -6.69 -9.26
N ILE A 26 2.60 -6.26 -9.14
CA ILE A 26 1.89 -6.24 -7.86
C ILE A 26 1.60 -7.66 -7.39
N LYS A 27 1.92 -7.95 -6.12
CA LYS A 27 1.71 -9.25 -5.47
C LYS A 27 0.85 -9.09 -4.22
N ALA A 28 0.06 -10.11 -3.92
CA ALA A 28 -0.72 -10.19 -2.69
C ALA A 28 -0.62 -11.59 -2.07
N SER A 29 -0.56 -11.66 -0.74
CA SER A 29 -0.61 -12.90 0.03
C SER A 29 -1.52 -12.74 1.25
N LEU A 30 -2.21 -13.82 1.62
CA LEU A 30 -3.08 -13.88 2.80
C LEU A 30 -2.61 -15.02 3.68
N GLU A 31 -1.98 -14.68 4.80
CA GLU A 31 -1.42 -15.65 5.74
C GLU A 31 -1.79 -15.24 7.16
N ASN A 32 -2.25 -16.21 7.97
CA ASN A 32 -2.62 -16.00 9.38
C ASN A 32 -3.63 -14.85 9.61
N GLY A 33 -4.53 -14.61 8.65
CA GLY A 33 -5.52 -13.54 8.72
C GLY A 33 -5.00 -12.14 8.37
N LEU A 34 -3.76 -12.03 7.87
CA LEU A 34 -3.15 -10.78 7.42
C LEU A 34 -3.04 -10.76 5.89
N LEU A 35 -3.72 -9.79 5.26
CA LEU A 35 -3.56 -9.51 3.84
C LEU A 35 -2.34 -8.59 3.64
N THR A 36 -1.32 -9.10 2.96
CA THR A 36 -0.12 -8.34 2.57
C THR A 36 -0.20 -8.02 1.08
N VAL A 37 -0.05 -6.75 0.72
CA VAL A 37 -0.02 -6.29 -0.67
C VAL A 37 1.31 -5.58 -0.91
N THR A 38 2.08 -6.07 -1.87
CA THR A 38 3.42 -5.59 -2.20
C THR A 38 3.45 -5.09 -3.63
N PHE A 39 3.99 -3.89 -3.84
CA PHE A 39 4.10 -3.26 -5.15
C PHE A 39 5.49 -2.64 -5.30
N PRO A 40 6.24 -2.98 -6.36
CA PRO A 40 7.59 -2.46 -6.56
C PRO A 40 7.56 -1.03 -7.11
N LYS A 41 8.51 -0.22 -6.64
CA LYS A 41 8.75 1.12 -7.17
C LYS A 41 9.60 1.05 -8.44
N THR A 42 9.30 1.93 -9.38
CA THR A 42 9.94 2.02 -10.69
C THR A 42 11.20 2.88 -10.56
N ALA A 43 12.34 2.24 -10.28
CA ALA A 43 13.66 2.86 -10.14
C ALA A 43 13.75 3.99 -9.08
N PRO A 44 14.95 4.30 -8.54
CA PRO A 44 15.09 5.48 -7.69
C PRO A 44 14.78 6.73 -8.52
N GLU A 45 13.98 7.65 -7.97
CA GLU A 45 14.00 9.04 -8.39
C GLU A 45 15.41 9.60 -8.12
N THR A 46 16.36 9.31 -9.01
CA THR A 46 17.68 9.92 -9.02
C THR A 46 17.52 11.38 -9.42
N MET A 47 17.41 12.24 -8.41
CA MET A 47 18.27 13.40 -8.17
C MET A 47 17.54 14.32 -7.19
N VAL A 48 17.88 14.22 -5.91
CA VAL A 48 17.74 15.35 -4.98
C VAL A 48 18.40 16.57 -5.63
N LYS A 49 17.59 17.48 -6.19
CA LYS A 49 18.07 18.79 -6.65
C LYS A 49 18.48 19.59 -5.43
N LYS A 50 19.78 19.82 -5.28
CA LYS A 50 20.34 20.70 -4.25
C LYS A 50 19.86 22.12 -4.54
N ILE A 51 19.06 22.71 -3.66
CA ILE A 51 18.60 24.09 -3.78
C ILE A 51 19.65 24.97 -3.12
N THR A 52 20.37 25.77 -3.92
CA THR A 52 21.29 26.79 -3.39
C THR A 52 20.48 28.04 -3.06
N ILE A 53 20.51 28.47 -1.81
CA ILE A 53 19.94 29.75 -1.36
C ILE A 53 21.02 30.82 -1.58
N SER A 54 20.66 31.91 -2.27
CA SER A 54 21.49 33.11 -2.42
C SER A 54 21.20 34.09 -1.30
#